data_AF-A0A973FBR5-F1
#
_entry.id   AF-A0A973FBR5-F1
#
_cell.length_a   1.000
_cell.length_b   1.000
_cell.length_c   1.000
_cell.angle_alpha   90.00
_cell.angle_beta   90.00
_cell.angle_gamma   90.00
#
_symmetry.space_group_name_H-M   'P 1'
#
loop_
_entity.id
_entity.type
_entity.pdbx_description
1 polymer ?
#
loop_
_entity_poly.entity_id
_entity_poly.type
_entity_poly.pdbx_seq_one_letter_code
_entity_poly.pdbx_strand_id
1 'polypeptide(L)' 'CEFKIVVADRDDYLWAKELLQSTGLPDVSTVLMGVVYGRLDPAELAGWILSDRLRIRMQLQLHKYIWNPAQRGV' A
#
# COMPACT_ATOMS: atom_id res chain seq x y z
N CYS A 1 16.21 -6.23 0.72
CA CYS A 1 15.68 -4.87 0.50
C CYS A 1 14.16 -4.90 0.60
N GLU A 2 13.57 -3.80 1.06
CA GLU A 2 12.12 -3.62 1.10
C GLU A 2 11.74 -2.45 0.18
N PHE A 3 10.61 -2.58 -0.52
CA PHE A 3 10.10 -1.52 -1.38
C PHE A 3 8.69 -1.16 -0.95
N LYS A 4 8.45 0.09 -0.60
CA LYS A 4 7.17 0.57 -0.12
C LYS A 4 6.51 1.47 -1.15
N ILE A 5 5.25 1.15 -1.47
CA ILE A 5 4.38 1.93 -2.34
C ILE A 5 3.21 2.43 -1.49
N VAL A 6 2.91 3.72 -1.59
CA VAL A 6 1.73 4.32 -0.96
C VAL A 6 0.83 4.83 -2.07
N VAL A 7 -0.41 4.35 -2.10
CA VAL A 7 -1.38 4.67 -3.16
C VAL A 7 -2.49 5.56 -2.62
N ALA A 8 -2.91 6.55 -3.40
CA ALA A 8 -3.97 7.50 -3.03
C ALA A 8 -5.33 7.14 -3.65
N ASP A 9 -5.33 6.42 -4.77
CA ASP A 9 -6.53 6.07 -5.52
C ASP A 9 -6.34 4.77 -6.35
N ARG A 10 -7.32 4.48 -7.21
CA ARG A 10 -7.36 3.28 -8.04
C ARG A 10 -6.34 3.32 -9.17
N ASP A 11 -6.09 4.49 -9.76
CA ASP A 11 -5.12 4.65 -10.86
C ASP A 11 -3.70 4.43 -10.35
N ASP A 12 -3.37 4.96 -9.17
CA ASP A 12 -2.11 4.68 -8.47
C ASP A 12 -1.91 3.18 -8.24
N TYR A 13 -2.97 2.48 -7.82
CA TYR A 13 -2.93 1.03 -7.62
C TYR A 13 -2.68 0.26 -8.92
N LEU A 14 -3.35 0.64 -10.02
CA LEU A 14 -3.17 0.00 -11.32
C LEU A 14 -1.74 0.21 -11.84
N TRP A 15 -1.23 1.44 -11.72
CA TRP A 15 0.16 1.74 -12.08
C TRP A 15 1.15 0.93 -11.24
N ALA A 16 0.94 0.85 -9.93
CA ALA A 16 1.78 0.05 -9.04
C ALA A 16 1.75 -1.44 -9.42
N LYS A 17 0.57 -1.98 -9.75
CA LYS A 17 0.42 -3.36 -10.22
C LYS A 17 1.22 -3.61 -11.51
N GLU A 18 1.11 -2.73 -12.50
CA GLU A 18 1.87 -2.84 -13.76
C GLU A 18 3.39 -2.74 -13.52
N LEU A 19 3.82 -1.84 -12.63
CA LEU A 19 5.23 -1.75 -12.24
C LEU A 19 5.73 -3.08 -11.63
N LEU A 20 4.96 -3.67 -10.72
CA LEU A 20 5.36 -4.93 -10.07
C LEU A 20 5.42 -6.09 -11.05
N GLN A 21 4.51 -6.12 -12.02
CA GLN A 21 4.48 -7.15 -13.06
C GLN A 21 5.63 -7.00 -14.06
N SER A 22 5.94 -5.77 -14.48
CA SER A 22 7.01 -5.50 -15.46
C SER A 22 8.41 -5.66 -14.89
N THR A 23 8.60 -5.46 -13.59
CA THR A 23 9.92 -5.49 -12.94
C THR A 23 10.27 -6.82 -12.27
N GLY A 24 9.29 -7.69 -11.98
CA GLY A 24 9.52 -8.89 -11.16
C GLY A 24 9.94 -8.56 -9.72
N LEU A 25 9.71 -7.32 -9.26
CA LEU A 25 10.04 -6.85 -7.91
C LEU A 25 9.55 -7.78 -6.79
N PRO A 26 8.32 -8.35 -6.83
CA PRO A 26 7.83 -9.26 -5.80
C PRO A 26 8.65 -10.56 -5.63
N ASP A 27 9.42 -10.96 -6.63
CA ASP A 27 10.23 -12.19 -6.58
C ASP A 27 11.61 -11.96 -5.95
N VAL A 28 12.11 -10.72 -5.99
CA VAL A 28 13.45 -10.36 -5.51
C VAL A 28 13.45 -9.56 -4.21
N SER A 29 12.30 -9.02 -3.79
CA SER A 29 12.20 -8.17 -2.60
C SER A 29 10.80 -8.18 -1.98
N THR A 30 10.73 -7.83 -0.69
CA THR A 30 9.44 -7.66 -0.02
C THR A 30 8.83 -6.33 -0.44
N VAL A 31 7.65 -6.41 -1.06
CA VAL A 31 6.89 -5.24 -1.47
C VAL A 31 5.81 -4.95 -0.42
N LEU A 32 5.85 -3.73 0.11
CA LEU A 32 4.88 -3.19 1.05
C LEU A 32 3.96 -2.23 0.31
N MET A 33 2.64 -2.37 0.49
CA MET A 33 1.67 -1.44 -0.08
C MET A 33 0.76 -0.88 1.00
N GLY A 34 0.61 0.44 1.03
CA GLY A 34 -0.24 1.16 1.98
C GLY A 34 -1.11 2.20 1.30
N VAL A 35 -2.09 2.71 2.04
CA VAL A 35 -2.97 3.79 1.58
C VAL A 35 -2.47 5.15 2.06
N VAL A 36 -2.74 6.19 1.27
CA VAL A 36 -2.70 7.57 1.77
C VAL A 36 -3.87 7.76 2.75
N TYR A 37 -3.55 8.04 4.00
CA TYR A 37 -4.55 8.23 5.06
C TYR A 37 -5.57 9.32 4.69
N GLY A 38 -6.86 9.00 4.81
CA GLY A 38 -7.96 9.92 4.51
C GLY A 38 -8.28 10.12 3.03
N ARG A 39 -7.57 9.42 2.12
CA ARG A 39 -7.87 9.43 0.67
C ARG A 39 -8.42 8.12 0.15
N LEU A 40 -7.85 7.01 0.59
CA LEU A 40 -8.28 5.67 0.20
C LEU A 40 -8.54 4.83 1.44
N ASP A 41 -9.66 4.12 1.45
CA ASP A 41 -9.98 3.22 2.55
C ASP A 41 -9.06 1.99 2.53
N PRO A 42 -8.44 1.63 3.67
CA PRO A 42 -7.66 0.41 3.81
C PRO A 42 -8.35 -0.86 3.31
N ALA A 43 -9.66 -1.01 3.56
CA ALA A 43 -10.40 -2.19 3.17
C ALA A 43 -10.58 -2.27 1.66
N GLU A 44 -10.73 -1.13 0.98
CA GLU A 44 -10.72 -1.08 -0.49
C GLU A 44 -9.40 -1.58 -1.05
N LEU A 45 -8.27 -1.06 -0.55
CA LEU A 45 -6.95 -1.53 -0.97
C LEU A 45 -6.76 -3.04 -0.69
N ALA A 46 -7.17 -3.50 0.49
CA ALA A 46 -7.10 -4.92 0.83
C ALA A 46 -7.93 -5.78 -0.14
N GLY A 47 -9.14 -5.34 -0.48
CA GLY A 47 -10.00 -5.99 -1.46
C GLY A 47 -9.35 -6.09 -2.84
N TRP A 48 -8.69 -5.03 -3.29
CA TRP A 48 -7.97 -5.02 -4.56
C TRP A 48 -6.80 -6.01 -4.56
N ILE A 49 -5.97 -5.98 -3.52
CA ILE A 49 -4.84 -6.91 -3.36
C ILE A 49 -5.31 -8.36 -3.38
N LEU A 50 -6.39 -8.68 -2.67
CA LEU A 50 -6.97 -10.02 -2.62
C LEU A 50 -7.54 -10.45 -3.98
N SER A 51 -8.27 -9.57 -4.66
CA SER A 51 -8.86 -9.83 -5.97
C SER A 51 -7.79 -10.11 -7.03
N ASP A 52 -6.73 -9.31 -7.05
CA ASP A 52 -5.64 -9.41 -8.02
C ASP A 52 -4.56 -10.44 -7.61
N ARG A 53 -4.69 -11.05 -6.41
CA ARG A 53 -3.76 -12.03 -5.84
C ARG A 53 -2.31 -11.58 -5.88
N LEU A 54 -2.06 -10.30 -5.60
CA LEU A 54 -0.72 -9.74 -5.64
C LEU A 54 0.13 -10.30 -4.50
N ARG A 55 1.36 -10.73 -4.83
CA ARG A 55 2.35 -11.21 -3.85
C ARG A 55 3.01 -10.04 -3.12
N ILE A 56 2.22 -9.24 -2.41
CA ILE A 56 2.66 -8.08 -1.65
C ILE A 56 2.15 -8.16 -0.22
N ARG A 57 2.76 -7.39 0.69
CA ARG A 57 2.27 -7.25 2.06
C ARG A 57 1.62 -5.89 2.23
N MET A 58 0.40 -5.86 2.74
CA MET A 58 -0.24 -4.62 3.08
C MET A 58 0.37 -4.04 4.37
N GLN A 59 0.71 -2.75 4.38
CA GLN A 59 1.23 -2.05 5.56
C GLN A 59 0.42 -0.79 5.82
N LEU A 60 -0.33 -0.78 6.93
CA LEU A 60 -1.04 0.40 7.40
C LEU A 60 -0.12 1.33 8.15
N GLN A 61 -0.38 2.63 8.01
CA GLN A 61 0.22 3.66 8.84
C GLN A 61 -0.41 3.63 10.23
N LEU A 62 -0.10 2.59 11.02
CA LEU A 62 -0.68 2.36 12.34
C LEU A 62 -0.61 3.58 13.26
N HIS A 63 0.43 4.40 13.12
CA HIS A 63 0.56 5.63 13.91
C HIS A 63 -0.61 6.61 13.72
N LYS A 64 -1.28 6.62 12.56
CA LYS A 64 -2.48 7.44 12.31
C LYS A 64 -3.75 6.87 12.95
N TYR A 65 -3.74 5.58 13.30
CA TYR A 65 -4.85 4.91 13.97
C TYR A 65 -4.67 4.86 15.48
N ILE A 66 -3.41 4.80 15.95
CA ILE A 66 -3.05 4.72 17.37
C ILE A 66 -2.96 6.13 17.98
N TRP A 67 -2.32 7.08 17.29
CA TRP A 67 -2.20 8.45 17.76
C TRP A 67 -3.13 9.37 16.98
N ASN A 68 -3.87 10.18 17.72
CA ASN A 68 -4.81 11.13 17.17
C ASN A 68 -4.07 12.11 16.24
N PRO A 69 -4.52 12.38 15.00
CA PRO A 69 -3.84 13.25 14.03
C PRO A 69 -3.50 14.67 14.53
N ALA A 70 -4.06 15.09 15.67
CA ALA A 70 -3.74 16.34 16.34
C ALA A 70 -2.39 16.34 17.11
N GLN A 71 -1.77 15.18 17.35
CA GLN A 71 -0.44 15.11 17.98
C GLN A 71 0.64 15.31 16.91
N ARG A 72 1.18 16.53 16.83
CA ARG A 72 2.40 16.84 16.08
C ARG A 72 3.62 16.24 16.81
N GLY A 73 4.40 15.40 16.13
CA GLY A 73 5.67 14.87 16.63
C GLY A 73 5.76 13.35 16.73
N VAL A 74 5.00 12.61 15.92
CA VAL A 74 5.21 11.18 15.63
C VAL A 74 5.56 10.97 14.16
#